data_AF-A0A7W1W1A9-F1
#
_entry.id   AF-A0A7W1W1A9-F1
#
_cell.length_a   1.000
_cell.length_b   1.000
_cell.length_c   1.000
_cell.angle_alpha   90.00
_cell.angle_beta   90.00
_cell.angle_gamma   90.00
#
_symmetry.space_group_name_H-M   'P 1'
#
loop_
_entity.id
_entity.type
_entity.pdbx_description
1 polymer ?
#
loop_
_entity_poly.entity_id
_entity_poly.type
_entity_poly.pdbx_seq_one_letter_code
_entity_poly.pdbx_strand_id
1 'polypeptide(L)' 'MKIIVIGNGMVGHKFCEKLLSRKISNLHLTVFGEEILPAYDRVHLSEYFSGKTAYDLCMSPLHWYEENN' A
#
# COMPACT_ATOMS: atom_id res chain seq x y z
N MET A 1 -6.70 -18.86 3.90
CA MET A 1 -7.04 -17.82 4.89
C MET A 1 -7.55 -16.59 4.15
N LYS A 2 -8.67 -15.98 4.57
CA LYS A 2 -9.23 -14.77 3.93
C LYS A 2 -9.10 -13.59 4.89
N ILE A 3 -8.51 -12.49 4.45
CA ILE A 3 -8.32 -11.27 5.24
C ILE A 3 -8.82 -10.08 4.44
N ILE A 4 -9.57 -9.22 5.11
CA ILE A 4 -10.00 -7.93 4.58
C ILE A 4 -9.29 -6.83 5.36
N VAL A 5 -8.67 -5.89 4.65
CA VAL A 5 -8.04 -4.70 5.20
C VAL A 5 -8.85 -3.48 4.77
N ILE A 6 -9.28 -2.67 5.74
CA ILE A 6 -9.97 -1.40 5.47
C ILE A 6 -8.97 -0.27 5.66
N GLY A 7 -8.65 0.41 4.57
CA GLY A 7 -7.66 1.47 4.46
C GLY A 7 -6.35 1.02 3.78
N ASN A 8 -6.04 1.61 2.63
CA ASN A 8 -4.76 1.45 1.92
C ASN A 8 -3.74 2.55 2.30
N GLY A 9 -3.66 2.86 3.60
CA GLY A 9 -2.65 3.79 4.13
C GLY A 9 -1.31 3.11 4.39
N MET A 10 -0.35 3.86 4.93
CA MET A 10 1.02 3.36 5.17
C MET A 10 1.07 2.07 6.00
N VAL A 11 0.25 2.02 7.07
CA VAL A 11 0.19 0.86 7.98
C VAL A 11 -0.49 -0.33 7.30
N GLY A 12 -1.60 -0.09 6.58
CA GLY A 12 -2.32 -1.13 5.84
C GLY A 12 -1.43 -1.78 4.79
N HIS A 13 -0.70 -0.97 4.02
CA HIS A 13 0.25 -1.45 3.03
C HIS A 13 1.39 -2.27 3.65
N LYS A 14 2.04 -1.76 4.71
CA LYS A 14 3.10 -2.50 5.40
C LYS A 14 2.62 -3.82 6.02
N PHE A 15 1.37 -3.86 6.49
CA PHE A 15 0.74 -5.11 6.92
C PHE A 15 0.64 -6.11 5.76
N CYS A 16 0.16 -5.67 4.59
CA CYS A 16 0.07 -6.50 3.39
C CYS A 16 1.44 -7.04 2.97
N GLU A 17 2.46 -6.19 2.86
CA GLU A 17 3.83 -6.60 2.53
C GLU A 17 4.36 -7.67 3.50
N LYS A 18 4.21 -7.44 4.81
CA LYS A 18 4.67 -8.39 5.84
C LYS A 18 3.90 -9.70 5.85
N LEU A 19 2.63 -9.69 5.43
CA LEU A 19 1.81 -10.87 5.34
C LEU A 19 2.17 -11.70 4.10
N LEU A 20 2.33 -11.04 2.95
CA LEU A 20 2.77 -11.67 1.70
C LEU A 20 4.16 -12.30 1.84
N SER A 21 5.09 -11.63 2.56
CA SER A 21 6.43 -12.17 2.78
C SER A 21 6.46 -13.48 3.57
N ARG A 22 5.37 -13.85 4.26
CA ARG A 22 5.26 -15.11 5.00
C ARG A 22 4.89 -16.31 4.11
N LYS A 23 4.57 -16.10 2.84
CA LYS A 23 4.22 -17.16 1.86
C LYS A 23 3.16 -18.13 2.38
N ILE A 24 2.13 -17.59 3.04
CA ILE A 24 1.04 -18.39 3.61
C ILE A 24 0.24 -19.02 2.46
N SER A 25 0.09 -20.34 2.47
CA SER A 25 -0.68 -21.06 1.46
C SER A 25 -2.16 -20.67 1.50
N ASN A 26 -2.76 -20.54 0.31
CA ASN A 26 -4.18 -20.17 0.12
C ASN A 26 -4.57 -18.86 0.84
N LEU A 27 -3.66 -17.89 0.91
CA LEU A 27 -3.96 -16.55 1.40
C LEU A 27 -4.74 -15.76 0.34
N HIS A 28 -5.89 -15.21 0.72
CA HIS A 28 -6.63 -14.23 -0.06
C HIS A 28 -6.72 -12.94 0.75
N LEU A 29 -6.21 -11.85 0.19
CA LEU A 29 -6.15 -10.54 0.82
C LEU A 29 -6.94 -9.56 -0.04
N THR A 30 -7.90 -8.87 0.56
CA THR A 30 -8.65 -7.80 -0.12
C THR A 30 -8.47 -6.52 0.65
N VAL A 31 -7.99 -5.47 -0.02
CA VAL A 31 -7.77 -4.16 0.57
C VAL A 31 -8.78 -3.19 -0.02
N PHE A 32 -9.54 -2.51 0.84
CA PHE A 32 -10.41 -1.42 0.44
C PHE A 32 -9.75 -0.09 0.78
N GLY A 33 -9.69 0.83 -0.17
CA GLY A 33 -9.23 2.20 0.02
C GLY A 33 -10.16 3.16 -0.71
N GLU A 34 -10.44 4.32 -0.08
CA GLU A 34 -11.24 5.37 -0.71
C GLU A 34 -10.44 6.17 -1.75
N GLU A 35 -9.15 6.36 -1.50
CA GLU A 35 -8.26 7.09 -2.39
C GLU A 35 -7.83 6.26 -3.59
N ILE A 36 -7.77 6.90 -4.77
CA ILE A 36 -7.37 6.26 -6.04
C ILE A 36 -5.86 5.99 -6.13
N LEU A 37 -5.07 6.59 -5.24
CA LEU A 37 -3.61 6.49 -5.25
C LEU A 37 -3.13 5.26 -4.46
N PRO A 38 -2.00 4.64 -4.86
CA PRO A 38 -1.26 3.69 -4.02
C PRO A 38 -0.99 4.23 -2.63
N ALA A 39 -0.66 3.37 -1.67
CA ALA A 39 -0.21 3.83 -0.36
C ALA A 39 1.03 4.74 -0.51
N TYR A 40 1.01 5.88 0.16
CA TYR A 40 2.07 6.90 0.12
C TYR A 40 2.42 7.38 1.53
N ASP A 41 3.63 7.94 1.66
CA ASP A 41 4.17 8.48 2.89
C ASP A 41 3.46 9.79 3.27
N ARG A 42 2.48 9.66 4.16
CA ARG A 42 1.72 10.81 4.69
C ARG A 42 2.49 11.60 5.72
N VAL A 43 3.51 11.02 6.36
CA VAL A 43 4.34 11.73 7.33
C VAL A 43 5.10 12.86 6.63
N HIS A 44 5.58 12.58 5.42
CA HIS A 44 6.33 13.53 4.60
C HIS A 44 5.46 14.24 3.54
N LEU A 45 4.14 14.24 3.67
CA LEU A 45 3.24 14.83 2.67
C LEU A 45 3.47 16.34 2.45
N SER A 46 3.88 17.06 3.50
CA SER A 46 4.22 18.49 3.39
C SER A 46 5.37 18.77 2.42
N GLU A 47 6.27 17.80 2.22
CA GLU A 47 7.41 17.95 1.32
C GLU A 47 7.02 17.99 -0.16
N TYR A 48 5.78 17.59 -0.48
CA TYR A 48 5.18 17.80 -1.80
C TYR A 48 5.23 19.28 -2.22
N PHE A 49 4.96 20.18 -1.26
CA PHE A 49 5.02 21.63 -1.50
C PHE A 49 6.45 22.17 -1.63
N SER A 50 7.46 21.41 -1.22
CA SER A 50 8.88 21.74 -1.40
C SER A 50 9.53 21.05 -2.61
N GLY A 51 8.73 20.44 -3.50
CA GLY A 51 9.18 19.92 -4.78
C GLY A 51 9.22 18.38 -4.90
N LYS A 52 8.87 17.63 -3.85
CA LYS A 52 8.61 16.19 -4.03
C LYS A 52 7.38 15.97 -4.89
N THR A 53 7.44 14.95 -5.74
CA THR A 53 6.31 14.50 -6.54
C THR A 53 5.46 13.48 -5.77
N ALA A 54 4.25 13.21 -6.26
CA ALA A 54 3.42 12.12 -5.71
C ALA A 54 4.12 10.76 -5.83
N TYR A 55 4.94 10.59 -6.88
CA TYR A 55 5.75 9.39 -7.08
C TYR A 55 6.83 9.25 -6.00
N ASP A 56 7.51 10.35 -5.62
CA ASP A 56 8.53 10.35 -4.55
C ASP A 56 7.95 9.98 -3.17
N LEU A 57 6.65 10.17 -2.99
CA LEU A 57 5.92 9.82 -1.77
C LEU A 57 5.31 8.41 -1.83
N CYS A 58 5.26 7.74 -2.99
CA CYS A 58 4.66 6.42 -3.10
C CYS A 58 5.47 5.38 -2.30
N MET A 59 4.79 4.60 -1.46
CA MET A 59 5.42 3.49 -0.72
C MET A 59 5.66 2.28 -1.61
N SER A 60 4.76 2.07 -2.56
CA SER A 60 4.91 1.08 -3.63
C SER A 60 4.27 1.62 -4.90
N PRO A 61 4.85 1.31 -6.07
CA PRO A 61 4.27 1.63 -7.36
C PRO A 61 3.00 0.79 -7.62
N LEU A 62 2.16 1.24 -8.54
CA LEU A 62 0.91 0.56 -8.89
C LEU A 62 1.16 -0.90 -9.33
N HIS A 63 2.25 -1.17 -10.06
CA HIS A 63 2.61 -2.51 -10.52
C HIS A 63 2.82 -3.52 -9.38
N TRP A 64 3.23 -3.06 -8.19
CA TRP A 64 3.37 -3.95 -7.05
C TRP A 64 2.03 -4.59 -6.67
N TYR A 65 0.94 -3.82 -6.76
CA TYR A 65 -0.41 -4.34 -6.49
C TYR A 65 -0.86 -5.31 -7.58
N GLU A 66 -0.52 -5.05 -8.84
CA GLU A 66 -0.83 -5.94 -9.98
C GLU A 66 -0.10 -7.28 -9.87
N GLU A 67 1.17 -7.26 -9.48
CA GLU A 67 2.00 -8.45 -9.28
C GLU A 67 1.55 -9.32 -8.09
N ASN A 68 0.80 -8.74 -7.14
CA ASN A 68 0.36 -9.40 -5.90
C ASN A 68 -1.17 -9.61 -5.81
N ASN A 69 -1.88 -9.53 -6.94
CA ASN A 69 -3.33 -9.77 -7.03
C ASN A 69 -3.67 -11.22 -7.35
#